data_AF-A0A0N5AUX5-F1
#
_entry.id   AF-A0A0N5AUX5-F1
#
_cell.length_a   1.000
_cell.length_b   1.000
_cell.length_c   1.000
_cell.angle_alpha   90.00
_cell.angle_beta   90.00
_cell.angle_gamma   90.00
#
_symmetry.space_group_name_H-M   'P 1'
#
loop_
_entity.id
_entity.type
_entity.pdbx_description
1 polymer ?
#
loop_
_entity_poly.entity_id
_entity_poly.type
_entity_poly.pdbx_seq_one_letter_code
_entity_poly.pdbx_strand_id
1 'polypeptide(L)'
;MNCRRCMEKRNFQKVCCPTKLSAQMFRLRYVSVMLSMPEIIRWLNISVLEIWQQCIGIFLATVLLTLKLEFYPSISYWHVFVPLFGATVLNAYFLFIVLVRTIVEEDDYKEAVARYWLSYVRIFSIACFEVSLAYKITSELEHADTAVRSSYGVVFLPIWVLMGALCFQACKML
;
A
#
# COMPACT_ATOMS: atom_id res chain seq x y z
N MET A 1 8.49 -54.61 7.97
CA MET A 1 7.77 -54.48 6.68
C MET A 1 6.39 -53.89 6.99
N ASN A 2 5.90 -52.78 6.45
CA ASN A 2 6.39 -51.95 5.36
C ASN A 2 5.83 -50.53 5.54
N CYS A 3 6.75 -49.58 5.65
CA CYS A 3 6.56 -48.13 5.65
C CYS A 3 6.18 -47.66 4.22
N ARG A 4 4.99 -48.05 3.73
CA ARG A 4 4.68 -47.99 2.29
C ARG A 4 3.25 -47.57 1.93
N ARG A 5 2.58 -46.76 2.77
CA ARG A 5 1.27 -46.16 2.40
C ARG A 5 1.22 -44.63 2.53
N CYS A 6 2.39 -43.97 2.59
CA CYS A 6 2.54 -42.50 2.58
C CYS A 6 2.94 -41.92 1.20
N MET A 7 2.96 -42.71 0.12
CA MET A 7 3.58 -42.32 -1.16
C MET A 7 2.68 -42.41 -2.39
N GLU A 8 1.35 -42.50 -2.24
CA GLU A 8 0.44 -42.68 -3.39
C GLU A 8 -0.62 -41.57 -3.56
N LYS A 9 -0.43 -40.41 -2.91
CA LYS A 9 -1.24 -39.20 -3.16
C LYS A 9 -0.44 -38.03 -3.73
N ARG A 10 0.74 -38.27 -4.31
CA ARG A 10 1.62 -37.21 -4.85
C ARG A 10 1.64 -37.06 -6.36
N ASN A 11 0.94 -37.91 -7.13
CA ASN A 11 1.19 -37.99 -8.58
C ASN A 11 0.00 -37.81 -9.54
N PHE A 12 -1.22 -37.46 -9.10
CA PHE A 12 -2.37 -37.45 -10.03
C PHE A 12 -3.27 -36.21 -10.07
N GLN A 13 -2.88 -35.09 -9.45
CA GLN A 13 -3.60 -33.82 -9.63
C GLN A 13 -2.66 -32.68 -9.98
N LYS A 14 -1.62 -33.02 -10.75
CA LYS A 14 -1.10 -32.13 -11.78
C LYS A 14 -1.91 -32.42 -13.04
N VAL A 15 -2.22 -31.39 -13.81
CA VAL A 15 -2.91 -31.39 -15.13
C VAL A 15 -4.41 -31.08 -15.04
N CYS A 16 -4.76 -29.89 -15.56
CA CYS A 16 -6.10 -29.33 -15.82
C CYS A 16 -6.79 -28.44 -14.75
N CYS A 17 -6.20 -27.28 -14.45
CA CYS A 17 -6.95 -26.02 -14.50
C CYS A 17 -6.00 -24.80 -14.72
N PRO A 18 -6.38 -23.79 -15.52
CA PRO A 18 -5.50 -22.79 -16.14
C PRO A 18 -5.17 -21.61 -15.21
N THR A 19 -4.92 -21.87 -13.93
CA THR A 19 -4.76 -20.85 -12.88
C THR A 19 -3.28 -20.55 -12.54
N LYS A 20 -2.33 -21.28 -13.11
CA LYS A 20 -0.88 -21.04 -12.91
C LYS A 20 -0.26 -20.02 -13.89
N LEU A 21 -1.02 -19.54 -14.88
CA LEU A 21 -0.48 -18.61 -15.87
C LEU A 21 -0.53 -17.14 -15.41
N SER A 22 -1.53 -16.76 -14.60
CA SER A 22 -1.65 -15.39 -14.07
C SER A 22 -0.69 -15.10 -12.92
N ALA A 23 -0.33 -16.12 -12.11
CA ALA A 23 0.60 -15.97 -10.99
C ALA A 23 2.07 -15.86 -11.39
N GLN A 24 2.42 -16.30 -12.62
CA GLN A 24 3.76 -16.14 -13.18
C GLN A 24 3.93 -14.81 -13.93
N MET A 25 2.83 -14.23 -14.42
CA MET A 25 2.87 -12.96 -15.18
C MET A 25 3.18 -11.73 -14.32
N PHE A 26 2.95 -11.79 -13.00
CA PHE A 26 3.26 -10.69 -12.09
C PHE A 26 4.72 -10.67 -11.59
N ARG A 27 5.47 -11.75 -11.84
CA ARG A 27 6.86 -11.89 -11.35
C ARG A 27 7.90 -11.43 -12.39
N LEU A 28 7.49 -11.03 -13.60
CA LEU A 28 8.38 -10.88 -14.77
C LEU A 28 8.38 -9.50 -15.47
N ARG A 29 8.30 -8.40 -14.72
CA ARG A 29 8.65 -7.06 -15.26
C ARG A 29 9.26 -6.19 -14.16
N TYR A 30 10.46 -6.52 -13.68
CA TYR A 30 11.72 -5.92 -14.16
C TYR A 30 11.60 -4.40 -14.39
N VAL A 31 11.96 -3.59 -13.39
CA VAL A 31 12.58 -2.28 -13.61
C VAL A 31 13.78 -2.19 -12.67
N SER A 32 14.95 -2.22 -13.29
CA SER A 32 16.27 -2.08 -12.69
C SER A 32 16.51 -0.63 -12.28
N VAL A 33 16.82 -0.37 -11.01
CA VAL A 33 17.54 0.84 -10.59
C VAL A 33 18.58 0.46 -9.54
N MET A 34 19.81 0.89 -9.79
CA MET A 34 21.05 0.54 -9.08
C MET A 34 21.04 0.99 -7.60
N LEU A 35 20.59 0.08 -6.76
CA LEU A 35 20.88 -0.13 -5.33
C LEU A 35 20.33 -1.56 -5.07
N SER A 36 20.78 -2.32 -4.07
CA SER A 36 20.29 -3.70 -3.89
C SER A 36 18.81 -3.74 -3.46
N MET A 37 17.92 -3.52 -4.43
CA MET A 37 16.47 -3.55 -4.35
C MET A 37 15.89 -4.84 -3.78
N PRO A 38 16.45 -6.06 -4.02
CA PRO A 38 15.89 -7.25 -3.39
C PRO A 38 16.03 -7.25 -1.86
N GLU A 39 17.05 -6.57 -1.31
CA GLU A 39 17.23 -6.46 0.15
C GLU A 39 16.14 -5.59 0.77
N ILE A 40 15.88 -4.42 0.18
CA ILE A 40 14.84 -3.47 0.66
C ILE A 40 13.44 -4.04 0.45
N ILE A 41 13.17 -4.70 -0.68
CA ILE A 41 11.87 -5.35 -0.93
C ILE A 41 11.65 -6.49 0.06
N ARG A 42 12.70 -7.24 0.42
CA ARG A 42 12.64 -8.29 1.46
C ARG A 42 12.43 -7.72 2.86
N TRP A 43 13.00 -6.55 3.16
CA TRP A 43 12.83 -5.88 4.46
C TRP A 43 11.48 -5.18 4.61
N LEU A 44 11.00 -4.51 3.57
CA LEU A 44 9.83 -3.64 3.63
C LEU A 44 8.52 -4.37 3.23
N ASN A 45 8.61 -5.53 2.59
CA ASN A 45 7.49 -6.25 1.98
C ASN A 45 6.58 -5.28 1.20
N ILE A 46 7.22 -4.38 0.43
CA ILE A 46 6.56 -3.42 -0.44
C ILE A 46 6.57 -3.99 -1.86
N SER A 47 5.39 -4.08 -2.45
CA SER A 47 5.25 -4.38 -3.86
C SER A 47 5.70 -3.19 -4.71
N VAL A 48 6.33 -3.45 -5.85
CA VAL A 48 6.70 -2.39 -6.81
C VAL A 48 5.46 -1.62 -7.29
N LEU A 49 4.28 -2.27 -7.27
CA LEU A 49 3.03 -1.64 -7.61
C LEU A 49 2.56 -0.60 -6.60
N GLU A 50 2.76 -0.82 -5.30
CA GLU A 50 2.46 0.17 -4.26
C GLU A 50 3.15 1.50 -4.55
N ILE A 51 4.46 1.43 -4.84
CA ILE A 51 5.28 2.61 -5.14
C ILE A 51 4.82 3.24 -6.46
N TRP A 52 4.65 2.42 -7.50
CA TRP A 52 4.24 2.88 -8.82
C TRP A 52 2.89 3.61 -8.80
N GLN A 53 1.90 3.06 -8.09
CA GLN A 53 0.59 3.68 -7.98
C GLN A 53 0.63 5.00 -7.21
N GLN A 54 1.41 5.07 -6.13
CA GLN A 54 1.56 6.32 -5.40
C GLN A 54 2.32 7.38 -6.20
N CYS A 55 3.32 7.00 -7.00
CA CYS A 55 3.96 7.91 -7.95
C CYS A 55 2.95 8.49 -8.96
N ILE A 56 2.07 7.66 -9.52
CA ILE A 56 1.01 8.11 -10.43
C ILE A 56 0.03 9.05 -9.71
N GLY A 57 -0.39 8.70 -8.50
CA GLY A 57 -1.29 9.52 -7.68
C GLY A 57 -0.73 10.92 -7.42
N ILE A 58 0.55 11.00 -6.99
CA ILE A 58 1.23 12.27 -6.72
C ILE A 58 1.40 13.09 -8.01
N PHE A 59 1.76 12.44 -9.12
CA PHE A 59 1.91 13.12 -10.40
C PHE A 59 0.59 13.75 -10.87
N LEU A 60 -0.50 12.98 -10.86
CA LEU A 60 -1.83 13.48 -11.21
C LEU A 60 -2.30 14.59 -10.26
N ALA A 61 -2.11 14.43 -8.95
CA ALA A 61 -2.46 15.46 -7.97
C ALA A 61 -1.69 16.77 -8.20
N THR A 62 -0.40 16.68 -8.56
CA THR A 62 0.42 17.85 -8.89
C THR A 62 -0.10 18.57 -10.12
N VAL A 63 -0.42 17.83 -11.19
CA VAL A 63 -0.98 18.39 -12.43
C VAL A 63 -2.35 19.05 -12.18
N LEU A 64 -3.21 18.44 -11.38
CA LEU A 64 -4.50 19.02 -11.00
C LEU A 64 -4.32 20.27 -10.12
N LEU A 65 -3.34 20.27 -9.23
CA LEU A 65 -3.03 21.42 -8.37
C LEU A 65 -2.55 22.61 -9.21
N THR A 66 -1.63 22.40 -10.15
CA THR A 66 -1.16 23.46 -11.06
C THR A 66 -2.29 23.98 -11.94
N LEU A 67 -3.15 23.10 -12.46
CA LEU A 67 -4.29 23.49 -13.28
C LEU A 67 -5.31 24.35 -12.50
N LYS A 68 -5.56 24.01 -11.23
CA LYS A 68 -6.41 24.81 -10.34
C LYS A 68 -5.83 26.20 -10.09
N LEU A 69 -4.52 26.30 -9.86
CA LEU A 69 -3.86 27.56 -9.54
C LEU A 69 -3.87 28.55 -10.71
N GLU A 70 -3.75 28.07 -11.96
CA GLU A 70 -3.66 28.93 -13.14
C GLU A 70 -4.99 29.12 -13.89
N PHE A 71 -5.82 28.09 -14.02
CA PHE A 71 -6.96 28.11 -14.96
C PHE A 71 -8.35 28.07 -14.31
N TYR A 72 -8.51 27.39 -13.17
CA TYR A 72 -9.84 27.15 -12.57
C TYR A 72 -9.84 27.31 -11.04
N PRO A 73 -9.84 28.55 -10.51
CA PRO A 73 -9.81 28.79 -9.07
C PRO A 73 -11.10 28.36 -8.35
N SER A 74 -12.21 28.19 -9.07
CA SER A 74 -13.52 27.82 -8.52
C SER A 74 -13.67 26.33 -8.17
N ILE A 75 -12.75 25.46 -8.59
CA ILE A 75 -12.79 24.03 -8.27
C ILE A 75 -12.42 23.82 -6.80
N SER A 76 -13.23 23.06 -6.05
CA SER A 76 -12.93 22.75 -4.64
C SER A 76 -11.63 21.94 -4.49
N TYR A 77 -10.83 22.23 -3.45
CA TYR A 77 -9.56 21.55 -3.19
C TYR A 77 -9.71 20.03 -3.04
N TRP A 78 -10.88 19.55 -2.59
CA TRP A 78 -11.21 18.13 -2.53
C TRP A 78 -11.05 17.39 -3.86
N HIS A 79 -11.31 18.04 -5.00
CA HIS A 79 -11.18 17.43 -6.33
C HIS A 79 -9.72 17.22 -6.73
N VAL A 80 -8.82 18.07 -6.24
CA VAL A 80 -7.37 17.97 -6.50
C VAL A 80 -6.77 16.73 -5.83
N PHE A 81 -7.36 16.30 -4.70
CA PHE A 81 -6.91 15.11 -3.95
C PHE A 81 -7.54 13.79 -4.42
N VAL A 82 -8.56 13.81 -5.28
CA VAL A 82 -9.19 12.60 -5.84
C VAL A 82 -8.19 11.60 -6.42
N PRO A 83 -7.23 11.99 -7.29
CA PRO A 83 -6.25 11.04 -7.82
C PRO A 83 -5.36 10.40 -6.74
N LEU A 84 -5.08 11.13 -5.66
CA LEU A 84 -4.29 10.65 -4.53
C LEU A 84 -5.08 9.59 -3.74
N PHE A 85 -6.33 9.90 -3.38
CA PHE A 85 -7.22 8.95 -2.70
C PHE A 85 -7.50 7.71 -3.54
N GLY A 86 -7.67 7.88 -4.87
CA GLY A 86 -7.87 6.78 -5.80
C GLY A 86 -6.69 5.80 -5.80
N ALA A 87 -5.46 6.31 -5.77
CA ALA A 87 -4.26 5.48 -5.68
C ALA A 87 -4.21 4.68 -4.36
N THR A 88 -4.52 5.32 -3.24
CA THR A 88 -4.55 4.68 -1.91
C THR A 88 -5.64 3.62 -1.80
N VAL A 89 -6.84 3.86 -2.33
CA VAL A 89 -7.94 2.86 -2.35
C VAL A 89 -7.58 1.67 -3.24
N LEU A 90 -7.03 1.91 -4.43
CA LEU A 90 -6.65 0.82 -5.33
C LEU A 90 -5.55 -0.05 -4.70
N ASN A 91 -4.62 0.59 -4.00
CA ASN A 91 -3.59 -0.10 -3.25
C ASN A 91 -4.16 -0.95 -2.10
N ALA A 92 -5.06 -0.38 -1.29
CA ALA A 92 -5.75 -1.11 -0.22
C ALA A 92 -6.55 -2.31 -0.75
N TYR A 93 -7.20 -2.16 -1.92
CA TYR A 93 -7.93 -3.22 -2.59
C TYR A 93 -7.01 -4.37 -3.05
N PHE A 94 -5.85 -4.05 -3.62
CA PHE A 94 -4.86 -5.06 -3.99
C PHE A 94 -4.36 -5.85 -2.77
N LEU A 95 -4.06 -5.15 -1.67
CA LEU A 95 -3.65 -5.80 -0.42
C LEU A 95 -4.75 -6.73 0.13
N PHE A 96 -6.01 -6.29 0.05
CA PHE A 96 -7.16 -7.10 0.45
C PHE A 96 -7.29 -8.40 -0.34
N ILE A 97 -7.13 -8.35 -1.67
CA ILE A 97 -7.17 -9.56 -2.51
C ILE A 97 -6.05 -10.53 -2.13
N VAL A 98 -4.84 -10.02 -1.90
CA VAL A 98 -3.69 -10.85 -1.50
C VAL A 98 -3.93 -11.49 -0.13
N LEU A 99 -4.47 -10.74 0.83
CA LEU A 99 -4.81 -11.26 2.16
C LEU A 99 -5.81 -12.43 2.06
N VAL A 100 -6.90 -12.24 1.32
CA VAL A 100 -7.93 -13.28 1.15
C VAL A 100 -7.33 -14.54 0.53
N ARG A 101 -6.47 -14.39 -0.49
CA ARG A 101 -5.79 -15.52 -1.12
C ARG A 101 -4.93 -16.30 -0.13
N THR A 102 -4.16 -15.61 0.70
CA THR A 102 -3.27 -16.26 1.67
C THR A 102 -4.06 -16.97 2.76
N ILE A 103 -5.19 -16.41 3.22
CA ILE A 103 -6.07 -17.06 4.21
C ILE A 103 -6.66 -18.37 3.65
N VAL A 104 -7.04 -18.39 2.37
CA VAL A 104 -7.61 -19.59 1.72
C VAL A 104 -6.57 -20.69 1.52
N GLU A 105 -5.29 -20.34 1.36
CA GLU A 105 -4.25 -21.31 1.03
C GLU A 105 -3.50 -21.88 2.26
N GLU A 106 -3.37 -21.11 3.35
CA GLU A 106 -2.62 -21.57 4.54
C GLU A 106 -3.47 -22.27 5.63
N ASP A 107 -4.81 -22.25 5.61
CA ASP A 107 -5.74 -22.79 6.66
C ASP A 107 -5.54 -22.17 8.08
N ASP A 108 -4.34 -21.64 8.37
CA ASP A 108 -3.93 -20.94 9.60
C ASP A 108 -4.11 -19.42 9.49
N TYR A 109 -5.29 -18.94 9.89
CA TYR A 109 -5.67 -17.51 9.82
C TYR A 109 -4.76 -16.56 10.62
N LYS A 110 -4.22 -17.00 11.78
CA LYS A 110 -3.48 -16.12 12.71
C LYS A 110 -2.13 -15.72 12.15
N GLU A 111 -1.44 -16.67 11.53
CA GLU A 111 -0.09 -16.45 11.04
C GLU A 111 -0.12 -15.60 9.77
N ALA A 112 -1.08 -15.86 8.87
CA ALA A 112 -1.31 -15.06 7.68
C ALA A 112 -1.61 -13.59 8.03
N VAL A 113 -2.56 -13.33 8.94
CA VAL A 113 -2.93 -11.96 9.33
C VAL A 113 -1.76 -11.22 10.00
N ALA A 114 -1.01 -11.88 10.89
CA ALA A 114 0.15 -11.28 11.56
C ALA A 114 1.24 -10.85 10.57
N ARG A 115 1.43 -11.59 9.46
CA ARG A 115 2.40 -11.26 8.41
C ARG A 115 2.02 -9.99 7.64
N TYR A 116 0.73 -9.79 7.34
CA TYR A 116 0.26 -8.62 6.57
C TYR A 116 -0.14 -7.41 7.41
N TRP A 117 -0.24 -7.56 8.73
CA TRP A 117 -0.67 -6.49 9.64
C TRP A 117 0.15 -5.20 9.47
N LEU A 118 1.48 -5.30 9.36
CA LEU A 118 2.35 -4.13 9.15
C LEU A 118 2.07 -3.43 7.81
N SER A 119 1.77 -4.18 6.74
CA SER A 119 1.40 -3.59 5.45
C SER A 119 0.06 -2.85 5.53
N TYR A 120 -0.91 -3.36 6.30
CA TYR A 120 -2.18 -2.67 6.55
C TYR A 120 -1.99 -1.39 7.36
N VAL A 121 -1.21 -1.44 8.45
CA VAL A 121 -0.90 -0.26 9.26
C VAL A 121 -0.22 0.81 8.42
N ARG A 122 0.69 0.42 7.51
CA ARG A 122 1.34 1.35 6.58
C ARG A 122 0.36 2.05 5.66
N ILE A 123 -0.50 1.30 4.96
CA ILE A 123 -1.49 1.89 4.03
C ILE A 123 -2.45 2.79 4.81
N PHE A 124 -2.87 2.37 6.00
CA PHE A 124 -3.74 3.16 6.86
C PHE A 124 -3.09 4.47 7.30
N SER A 125 -1.81 4.44 7.70
CA SER A 125 -1.05 5.66 8.03
C SER A 125 -0.93 6.60 6.83
N ILE A 126 -0.69 6.08 5.63
CA ILE A 126 -0.66 6.90 4.40
C ILE A 126 -2.02 7.54 4.15
N ALA A 127 -3.11 6.77 4.22
CA ALA A 127 -4.47 7.30 4.05
C ALA A 127 -4.80 8.39 5.08
N CYS A 128 -4.44 8.19 6.34
CA CYS A 128 -4.64 9.18 7.40
C CYS A 128 -3.84 10.46 7.14
N PHE A 129 -2.60 10.32 6.67
CA PHE A 129 -1.76 11.45 6.29
C PHE A 129 -2.39 12.24 5.15
N GLU A 130 -2.86 11.59 4.09
CA GLU A 130 -3.52 12.21 2.93
C GLU A 130 -4.77 13.00 3.33
N VAL A 131 -5.65 12.39 4.14
CA VAL A 131 -6.87 13.05 4.64
C VAL A 131 -6.53 14.26 5.51
N SER A 132 -5.54 14.13 6.40
CA SER A 132 -5.08 15.23 7.24
C SER A 132 -4.50 16.38 6.42
N LEU A 133 -3.75 16.06 5.36
CA LEU A 133 -3.19 17.02 4.42
C LEU A 133 -4.29 17.75 3.64
N ALA A 134 -5.27 17.01 3.12
CA ALA A 134 -6.40 17.57 2.39
C ALA A 134 -7.23 18.51 3.27
N TYR A 135 -7.49 18.12 4.52
CA TYR A 135 -8.21 18.97 5.48
C TYR A 135 -7.42 20.23 5.83
N LYS A 136 -6.10 20.11 6.02
CA LYS A 136 -5.22 21.25 6.31
C LYS A 136 -5.14 22.24 5.14
N ILE A 137 -5.00 21.75 3.91
CA ILE A 137 -4.94 22.62 2.72
C ILE A 137 -6.28 23.30 2.48
N THR A 138 -7.39 22.58 2.65
CA THR A 138 -8.74 23.16 2.51
C THR A 138 -9.00 24.24 3.56
N SER A 139 -8.63 24.00 4.82
CA SER A 139 -8.83 24.96 5.91
C SER A 139 -8.00 26.23 5.77
N GLU A 140 -6.72 26.13 5.39
CA GLU A 140 -5.84 27.30 5.24
C GLU A 140 -6.21 28.16 4.02
N LEU A 141 -6.66 27.56 2.91
CA LEU A 141 -6.93 28.30 1.67
C LEU A 141 -8.38 28.79 1.54
N GLU A 142 -9.35 28.13 2.18
CA GLU A 142 -10.77 28.44 2.00
C GLU A 142 -11.36 29.21 3.20
N HIS A 143 -10.78 29.11 4.40
CA HIS A 143 -11.31 29.69 5.64
C HIS A 143 -10.24 30.44 6.45
N ALA A 144 -9.67 31.51 5.87
CA ALA A 144 -8.63 32.32 6.50
C ALA A 144 -9.04 33.05 7.80
N ASP A 145 -10.32 33.03 8.21
CA ASP A 145 -10.84 33.91 9.26
C ASP A 145 -11.23 33.23 10.59
N THR A 146 -11.17 31.90 10.74
CA THR A 146 -11.41 31.24 12.04
C THR A 146 -10.29 30.26 12.38
N ALA A 147 -9.22 30.81 12.95
CA ALA A 147 -8.00 30.13 13.32
C ALA A 147 -8.19 29.05 14.41
N VAL A 148 -8.59 27.84 13.99
CA VAL A 148 -8.12 26.63 14.69
C VAL A 148 -6.83 26.22 13.99
N ARG A 149 -5.73 26.84 14.43
CA ARG A 149 -4.36 26.56 13.98
C ARG A 149 -3.99 25.14 14.39
N SER A 150 -4.45 24.15 13.61
CA SER A 150 -4.12 22.74 13.85
C SER A 150 -2.61 22.61 13.79
N SER A 151 -2.01 22.23 14.92
CA SER A 151 -0.55 22.13 15.08
C SER A 151 0.03 21.17 14.04
N TYR A 152 1.11 21.57 13.38
CA TYR A 152 1.82 20.74 12.39
C TYR A 152 2.11 19.32 12.91
N GLY A 153 2.30 19.15 14.22
CA GLY A 153 2.49 17.85 14.85
C GLY A 153 1.36 16.83 14.61
N VAL A 154 0.10 17.26 14.49
CA VAL A 154 -1.03 16.36 14.25
C VAL A 154 -1.02 15.80 12.83
N VAL A 155 -0.63 16.62 11.85
CA VAL A 155 -0.53 16.20 10.44
C VAL A 155 0.58 15.17 10.25
N PHE A 156 1.69 15.30 10.99
CA PHE A 156 2.82 14.36 10.91
C PHE A 156 2.66 13.11 11.80
N LEU A 157 1.70 13.08 12.71
CA LEU A 157 1.43 11.96 13.62
C LEU A 157 1.39 10.58 12.91
N PRO A 158 0.68 10.38 11.78
CA PRO A 158 0.71 9.12 11.04
C PRO A 158 2.10 8.71 10.54
N ILE A 159 2.97 9.67 10.22
CA ILE A 159 4.37 9.42 9.81
C ILE A 159 5.22 8.95 10.99
N TRP A 160 5.01 9.52 12.18
CA TRP A 160 5.66 9.05 13.40
C TRP A 160 5.26 7.61 13.76
N VAL A 161 3.97 7.29 13.64
CA VAL A 161 3.47 5.93 13.84
C VAL A 161 4.10 4.96 12.83
N LEU A 162 4.21 5.37 11.57
CA LEU A 162 4.88 4.58 10.54
C LEU A 162 6.34 4.30 10.88
N MET A 163 7.07 5.33 11.32
CA MET A 163 8.48 5.21 11.69
C MET A 163 8.66 4.22 12.86
N GLY A 164 7.81 4.33 13.89
CA GLY A 164 7.82 3.39 15.02
C GLY A 164 7.53 1.94 14.60
N ALA A 165 6.56 1.74 13.70
CA ALA A 165 6.22 0.42 13.17
C ALA A 165 7.40 -0.21 12.39
N LEU A 166 8.11 0.58 11.58
CA LEU A 166 9.30 0.14 10.86
C LEU A 166 10.46 -0.21 11.79
N CYS A 167 10.67 0.57 12.86
CA CYS A 167 11.68 0.26 13.88
C CYS A 167 11.39 -1.09 14.56
N PHE A 168 10.14 -1.34 14.95
CA PHE A 168 9.75 -2.62 15.56
C PHE A 168 10.01 -3.80 14.62
N GLN A 169 9.70 -3.64 13.34
CA GLN A 169 9.97 -4.65 12.32
C GLN A 169 11.48 -4.92 12.16
N ALA A 170 12.30 -3.87 12.13
CA ALA A 170 13.75 -3.99 12.03
C ALA A 170 14.34 -4.75 13.24
N CYS A 171 13.84 -4.48 14.46
CA CYS A 171 14.27 -5.20 15.66
C CYS A 171 13.85 -6.67 15.67
N LYS A 172 12.71 -7.04 15.06
CA LYS A 172 12.27 -8.45 14.99
C LYS A 172 13.11 -9.30 14.02
N MET A 173 13.83 -8.65 13.12
CA MET A 173 14.64 -9.29 12.07
C MET A 173 16.13 -9.42 12.45
N LEU A 174 16.54 -8.76 13.54
CA LEU A 174 17.88 -8.77 14.14
C LEU A 174 17.96 -9.86 15.21
#